data_AF-A0A0K0E079-F1
#
_entry.id   AF-A0A0K0E079-F1
#
_cell.length_a   1.000
_cell.length_b   1.000
_cell.length_c   1.000
_cell.angle_alpha   90.00
_cell.angle_beta   90.00
_cell.angle_gamma   90.00
#
_symmetry.space_group_name_H-M   'P 1'
#
loop_
_entity.id
_entity.type
_entity.pdbx_description
1 polymer ?
#
loop_
_entity_poly.entity_id
_entity_poly.type
_entity_poly.pdbx_seq_one_letter_code
_entity_poly.pdbx_strand_id
1 'polypeptide(L)'
;MLKRLFKRNSSKMETTINAFAAAYGVLKSKWLKEQADAQGLTKEEQNQVSQRQHKELRQLITQFGLDEEQTIRRFPVPTLTDNDLNLELRSYEKELDEAFRKEIGRVVPYLTSPSITGLEHYIRRIDVAMLSIAKNEARKDILNILAAPYLPTLISTDNYLIRSYYDRCMMELSSEERPSLTNILHQIVNVMTLDDHRAR
;
A
#
# COMPACT_ATOMS: atom_id res chain seq x y z
N MET A 1 -21.61 2.09 -48.80
CA MET A 1 -21.37 3.40 -48.18
C MET A 1 -22.22 3.49 -46.92
N LEU A 2 -21.63 3.37 -45.73
CA LEU A 2 -22.35 3.42 -44.46
C LEU A 2 -22.04 4.71 -43.70
N LYS A 3 -23.12 5.33 -43.23
CA LYS A 3 -23.28 6.70 -42.75
C LYS A 3 -22.36 7.04 -41.57
N ARG A 4 -21.60 8.13 -41.68
CA ARG A 4 -21.03 8.87 -40.54
C ARG A 4 -22.17 9.62 -39.82
N LEU A 5 -22.81 8.95 -38.87
CA LEU A 5 -23.65 9.53 -37.80
C LEU A 5 -22.86 9.17 -36.52
N PHE A 6 -22.30 10.05 -35.70
CA PHE A 6 -22.82 11.27 -35.11
C PHE A 6 -21.64 12.19 -34.77
N LYS A 7 -21.62 13.42 -35.28
CA LYS A 7 -20.82 14.49 -34.67
C LYS A 7 -21.68 15.05 -33.53
N ARG A 8 -21.47 14.57 -32.30
CA ARG A 8 -22.07 15.19 -31.11
C ARG A 8 -21.54 16.63 -31.05
N ASN A 9 -22.41 17.60 -31.31
CA ASN A 9 -22.15 19.00 -30.97
C ASN A 9 -22.22 19.07 -29.44
N SER A 10 -21.11 18.77 -28.75
CA SER A 10 -20.99 19.11 -27.34
C SER A 10 -21.10 20.64 -27.25
N SER A 11 -21.94 21.11 -26.34
CA SER A 11 -22.03 22.55 -26.10
C SER A 11 -20.65 23.06 -25.67
N LYS A 12 -20.28 24.29 -26.05
CA LYS A 12 -18.99 24.88 -25.61
C LYS A 12 -18.79 24.75 -24.09
N MET A 13 -19.87 24.85 -23.32
CA MET A 13 -19.90 24.70 -21.88
C MET A 13 -19.55 23.28 -21.40
N GLU A 14 -20.06 22.22 -22.04
CA GLU A 14 -19.67 20.83 -21.75
C GLU A 14 -18.19 20.58 -22.04
N THR A 15 -17.67 21.15 -23.12
CA THR A 15 -16.24 21.04 -23.47
C THR A 15 -15.37 21.71 -22.41
N THR A 16 -15.76 22.90 -21.92
CA THR A 16 -15.06 23.61 -20.85
C THR A 16 -15.10 22.85 -19.52
N ILE A 17 -16.24 22.27 -19.14
CA ILE A 17 -16.38 21.49 -17.90
C ILE A 17 -15.54 20.20 -17.97
N ASN A 18 -15.50 19.52 -19.12
CA ASN A 18 -14.69 18.31 -19.29
C ASN A 18 -13.18 18.63 -19.25
N ALA A 19 -12.76 19.75 -19.85
CA ALA A 19 -11.37 20.21 -19.78
C ALA A 19 -10.98 20.63 -18.36
N PHE A 20 -11.89 21.29 -17.64
CA PHE A 20 -11.72 21.59 -16.21
C PHE A 20 -11.59 20.30 -15.38
N ALA A 21 -12.47 19.32 -15.59
CA ALA A 21 -12.45 18.05 -14.86
C ALA A 21 -11.13 17.27 -15.07
N ALA A 22 -10.56 17.32 -16.28
CA ALA A 22 -9.26 16.73 -16.57
C ALA A 22 -8.12 17.44 -15.84
N ALA A 23 -8.08 18.78 -15.89
CA ALA A 23 -7.08 19.57 -15.18
C ALA A 23 -7.20 19.44 -13.65
N TYR A 24 -8.45 19.40 -13.16
CA TYR A 24 -8.78 19.11 -11.77
C TYR A 24 -8.29 17.73 -11.35
N GLY A 25 -8.46 16.70 -12.19
CA GLY A 25 -7.96 15.35 -11.91
C GLY A 25 -6.44 15.30 -11.70
N VAL A 26 -5.68 16.02 -12.53
CA VAL A 26 -4.21 16.13 -12.37
C VAL A 26 -3.84 16.83 -11.07
N LEU A 27 -4.51 17.94 -10.75
CA LEU A 27 -4.28 18.68 -9.51
C LEU A 27 -4.72 17.90 -8.28
N LYS A 28 -5.81 17.12 -8.37
CA LYS A 28 -6.30 16.23 -7.32
C LYS A 28 -5.18 15.26 -6.89
N SER A 29 -4.53 14.60 -7.84
CA SER A 29 -3.41 13.70 -7.56
C SER A 29 -2.21 14.42 -6.93
N LYS A 30 -1.88 15.63 -7.41
CA LYS A 30 -0.83 16.47 -6.83
C LYS A 30 -1.16 16.85 -5.38
N TRP A 31 -2.38 17.31 -5.11
CA TRP A 31 -2.81 17.76 -3.80
C TRP A 31 -2.84 16.64 -2.76
N LEU A 32 -3.30 15.45 -3.15
CA LEU A 32 -3.24 14.27 -2.29
C LEU A 32 -1.80 13.92 -1.93
N LYS A 33 -0.87 13.99 -2.88
CA LYS A 33 0.55 13.76 -2.61
C LYS A 33 1.14 14.80 -1.64
N GLU A 34 0.85 16.08 -1.85
CA GLU A 34 1.29 17.15 -0.95
C GLU A 34 0.71 17.01 0.47
N GLN A 35 -0.55 16.57 0.60
CA GLN A 35 -1.16 16.27 1.89
C GLN A 35 -0.50 15.07 2.58
N ALA A 36 -0.16 14.02 1.83
CA ALA A 36 0.56 12.87 2.35
C ALA A 36 1.99 13.25 2.83
N ASP A 37 2.72 14.03 2.05
CA ASP A 37 4.04 14.54 2.44
C ASP A 37 3.97 15.45 3.68
N ALA A 38 2.86 16.16 3.87
CA ALA A 38 2.63 17.03 5.01
C ALA A 38 2.10 16.33 6.28
N GLN A 39 1.76 15.02 6.25
CA GLN A 39 1.24 14.33 7.42
C GLN A 39 2.22 14.34 8.62
N GLY A 40 3.53 14.37 8.36
CA GLY A 40 4.57 14.46 9.39
C GLY A 40 4.88 15.89 9.87
N LEU A 41 4.27 16.91 9.26
CA LEU A 41 4.51 18.32 9.58
C LEU A 41 3.59 18.83 10.70
N THR A 42 3.88 20.03 11.20
CA THR A 42 3.03 20.68 12.21
C THR A 42 1.65 21.03 11.65
N LYS A 43 0.65 21.17 12.53
CA LYS A 43 -0.73 21.55 12.13
C LYS A 43 -0.77 22.88 11.36
N GLU A 44 0.15 23.80 11.65
CA GLU A 44 0.26 25.09 10.97
C GLU A 44 0.74 24.91 9.53
N GLU A 45 1.73 24.06 9.29
CA GLU A 45 2.24 23.73 7.96
C GLU A 45 1.22 22.93 7.15
N GLN A 46 0.48 22.01 7.78
CA GLN A 46 -0.63 21.30 7.14
C GLN A 46 -1.75 22.27 6.70
N ASN A 47 -2.06 23.25 7.55
CA ASN A 47 -3.02 24.31 7.20
C ASN A 47 -2.53 25.18 6.04
N GLN A 48 -1.23 25.49 5.96
CA GLN A 48 -0.66 26.23 4.83
C GLN A 48 -0.78 25.44 3.51
N VAL A 49 -0.56 24.12 3.55
CA VAL A 49 -0.77 23.24 2.39
C VAL A 49 -2.23 23.29 1.96
N SER A 50 -3.18 23.10 2.88
CA SER A 50 -4.61 23.18 2.57
C SER A 50 -5.01 24.54 1.97
N GLN A 51 -4.53 25.66 2.54
CA GLN A 51 -4.81 27.00 2.01
C GLN A 51 -4.26 27.20 0.59
N ARG A 52 -3.07 26.67 0.30
CA ARG A 52 -2.48 26.71 -1.05
C ARG A 52 -3.33 25.95 -2.06
N GLN A 53 -3.81 24.77 -1.70
CA GLN A 53 -4.63 23.93 -2.57
C GLN A 53 -5.99 24.56 -2.87
N HIS A 54 -6.62 25.19 -1.86
CA HIS A 54 -7.85 25.97 -2.06
C HIS A 54 -7.62 27.17 -3.00
N LYS A 55 -6.46 27.84 -2.88
CA LYS A 55 -6.10 28.94 -3.79
C LYS A 55 -5.87 28.44 -5.22
N GLU A 56 -5.18 27.31 -5.41
CA GLU A 56 -4.98 26.69 -6.72
C GLU A 56 -6.32 26.28 -7.37
N LEU A 57 -7.25 25.71 -6.60
CA LEU A 57 -8.59 25.36 -7.08
C LEU A 57 -9.35 26.59 -7.58
N ARG A 58 -9.35 27.69 -6.81
CA ARG A 58 -10.01 28.94 -7.22
C ARG A 58 -9.41 29.51 -8.51
N GLN A 59 -8.08 29.52 -8.61
CA GLN A 59 -7.39 29.96 -9.83
C GLN A 59 -7.78 29.12 -11.05
N LEU A 60 -7.88 27.79 -10.90
CA LEU A 60 -8.31 26.90 -11.97
C LEU A 60 -9.75 27.22 -12.39
N ILE A 61 -10.67 27.37 -11.45
CA ILE A 61 -12.06 27.73 -11.73
C ILE A 61 -12.14 29.05 -12.50
N THR A 62 -11.39 30.07 -12.08
CA THR A 62 -11.34 31.37 -12.76
C THR A 62 -10.78 31.24 -14.19
N GLN A 63 -9.73 30.43 -14.40
CA GLN A 63 -9.14 30.21 -15.73
C GLN A 63 -10.13 29.59 -16.72
N PHE A 64 -11.02 28.73 -16.25
CA PHE A 64 -12.05 28.11 -17.08
C PHE A 64 -13.36 28.92 -17.16
N GLY A 65 -13.43 30.09 -16.51
CA GLY A 65 -14.60 30.97 -16.51
C GLY A 65 -15.84 30.32 -15.90
N LEU A 66 -15.65 29.40 -14.94
CA LEU A 66 -16.73 28.66 -14.29
C LEU A 66 -17.23 29.40 -13.05
N ASP A 67 -18.48 29.15 -12.69
CA ASP A 67 -19.06 29.68 -11.45
C ASP A 67 -18.36 29.07 -10.22
N GLU A 68 -17.84 29.92 -9.35
CA GLU A 68 -16.98 29.49 -8.24
C GLU A 68 -17.76 28.69 -7.19
N GLU A 69 -18.92 29.16 -6.77
CA GLU A 69 -19.71 28.49 -5.73
C GLU A 69 -20.22 27.12 -6.19
N GLN A 70 -20.74 27.02 -7.42
CA GLN A 70 -21.24 25.75 -7.95
C GLN A 70 -20.10 24.76 -8.24
N THR A 71 -18.96 25.25 -8.71
CA THR A 71 -17.85 24.37 -9.10
C THR A 71 -17.12 23.83 -7.88
N ILE A 72 -16.90 24.64 -6.83
CA ILE A 72 -16.31 24.17 -5.56
C ILE A 72 -17.19 23.10 -4.90
N ARG A 73 -18.52 23.27 -4.92
CA ARG A 73 -19.45 22.25 -4.38
C ARG A 73 -19.38 20.92 -5.12
N ARG A 74 -19.13 20.96 -6.45
CA ARG A 74 -19.02 19.76 -7.29
C ARG A 74 -17.63 19.13 -7.28
N PHE A 75 -16.59 19.95 -7.09
CA PHE A 75 -15.19 19.55 -7.15
C PHE A 75 -14.41 20.16 -5.97
N PRO A 76 -14.66 19.70 -4.73
CA PRO A 76 -13.99 20.21 -3.54
C PRO A 76 -12.54 19.72 -3.47
N VAL A 77 -11.63 20.48 -2.84
CA VAL A 77 -10.27 19.98 -2.55
C VAL A 77 -10.39 18.63 -1.84
N PRO A 78 -9.81 17.55 -2.39
CA PRO A 78 -9.91 16.23 -1.78
C PRO A 78 -9.20 16.24 -0.43
N THR A 79 -9.79 15.58 0.57
CA THR A 79 -9.11 15.31 1.83
C THR A 79 -8.49 13.93 1.72
N LEU A 80 -7.23 13.78 2.12
CA LEU A 80 -6.57 12.48 2.21
C LEU A 80 -7.42 11.55 3.10
N THR A 81 -8.04 10.53 2.51
CA THR A 81 -8.71 9.46 3.26
C THR A 81 -7.82 8.22 3.32
N ASP A 82 -8.03 7.34 4.31
CA ASP A 82 -7.26 6.09 4.44
C ASP A 82 -7.37 5.19 3.19
N ASN A 83 -8.42 5.34 2.39
CA ASN A 83 -8.57 4.65 1.11
C ASN A 83 -7.70 5.25 -0.02
N ASP A 84 -7.32 6.52 0.06
CA ASP A 84 -6.40 7.17 -0.90
C ASP A 84 -4.92 6.81 -0.63
N LEU A 85 -4.60 6.35 0.59
CA LEU A 85 -3.30 5.77 0.95
C LEU A 85 -3.02 4.42 0.24
N ASN A 86 -4.03 3.82 -0.39
CA ASN A 86 -3.88 2.56 -1.14
C ASN A 86 -3.39 2.74 -2.60
N LEU A 87 -3.06 3.95 -3.05
CA LEU A 87 -2.76 4.17 -4.47
C LEU A 87 -1.34 4.68 -4.71
N GLU A 88 -0.56 3.73 -5.22
CA GLU A 88 0.79 3.84 -5.77
C GLU A 88 1.92 4.12 -4.79
N LEU A 89 2.63 3.04 -4.45
CA LEU A 89 4.01 3.07 -3.97
C LEU A 89 4.83 4.07 -4.82
N ARG A 90 5.62 4.92 -4.18
CA ARG A 90 6.56 5.82 -4.87
C ARG A 90 7.54 4.99 -5.70
N SER A 91 8.18 5.55 -6.72
CA SER A 91 9.06 4.77 -7.62
C SER A 91 10.14 3.98 -6.86
N TYR A 92 10.75 4.59 -5.83
CA TYR A 92 11.72 3.90 -4.98
C TYR A 92 11.08 2.82 -4.08
N GLU A 93 9.82 2.99 -3.67
CA GLU A 93 9.06 2.01 -2.90
C GLU A 93 8.60 0.85 -3.78
N LYS A 94 8.27 1.12 -5.05
CA LYS A 94 8.00 0.09 -6.08
C LYS A 94 9.26 -0.73 -6.36
N GLU A 95 10.42 -0.09 -6.53
CA GLU A 95 11.70 -0.79 -6.73
C GLU A 95 12.08 -1.63 -5.50
N LEU A 96 11.87 -1.09 -4.30
CA LEU A 96 12.10 -1.83 -3.05
C LEU A 96 11.11 -2.99 -2.89
N ASP A 97 9.82 -2.79 -3.17
CA ASP A 97 8.79 -3.84 -3.13
C ASP A 97 9.08 -4.93 -4.18
N GLU A 98 9.49 -4.56 -5.39
CA GLU A 98 9.85 -5.50 -6.44
C GLU A 98 11.12 -6.29 -6.09
N ALA A 99 12.16 -5.62 -5.59
CA ALA A 99 13.37 -6.26 -5.09
C ALA A 99 13.05 -7.21 -3.93
N PHE A 100 12.23 -6.77 -3.00
CA PHE A 100 11.79 -7.56 -1.85
C PHE A 100 11.00 -8.79 -2.30
N ARG A 101 9.97 -8.64 -3.14
CA ARG A 101 9.19 -9.75 -3.69
C ARG A 101 10.04 -10.73 -4.48
N LYS A 102 11.01 -10.25 -5.24
CA LYS A 102 11.93 -11.09 -6.01
C LYS A 102 12.81 -11.93 -5.09
N GLU A 103 13.39 -11.34 -4.05
CA GLU A 103 14.23 -12.07 -3.10
C GLU A 103 13.41 -13.03 -2.24
N ILE A 104 12.25 -12.61 -1.72
CA ILE A 104 11.34 -13.48 -0.98
C ILE A 104 10.82 -14.61 -1.87
N GLY A 105 10.50 -14.33 -3.14
CA GLY A 105 10.10 -15.34 -4.12
C GLY A 105 11.16 -16.41 -4.37
N ARG A 106 12.46 -16.11 -4.18
CA ARG A 106 13.53 -17.12 -4.21
C ARG A 106 13.57 -17.99 -2.97
N VAL A 107 13.01 -17.51 -1.86
CA VAL A 107 12.96 -18.23 -0.58
C VAL A 107 11.68 -19.08 -0.46
N VAL A 108 10.58 -18.72 -1.15
CA VAL A 108 9.32 -19.48 -1.19
C VAL A 108 9.51 -20.98 -1.52
N PRO A 109 10.37 -21.39 -2.47
CA PRO A 109 10.62 -22.81 -2.74
C PRO A 109 11.24 -23.61 -1.59
N TYR A 110 11.63 -22.98 -0.48
CA TYR A 110 12.12 -23.68 0.71
C TYR A 110 11.01 -23.97 1.73
N LEU A 111 9.81 -23.42 1.52
CA LEU A 111 8.57 -23.74 2.23
C LEU A 111 7.91 -25.03 1.70
N THR A 112 8.69 -25.91 1.05
CA THR A 112 8.21 -27.14 0.40
C THR A 112 7.76 -28.23 1.37
N SER A 113 8.05 -28.07 2.66
CA SER A 113 7.68 -29.02 3.71
C SER A 113 6.85 -28.32 4.77
N PRO A 114 5.57 -28.69 4.95
CA PRO A 114 4.74 -28.22 6.07
C PRO A 114 5.18 -28.92 7.36
N SER A 115 6.40 -28.68 7.80
CA SER A 115 6.98 -29.23 9.02
C SER A 115 7.70 -28.14 9.80
N ILE A 116 7.86 -28.35 11.11
CA ILE A 116 8.60 -27.43 11.98
C ILE A 116 10.01 -27.18 11.45
N THR A 117 10.72 -28.22 11.04
CA THR A 117 12.08 -28.09 10.47
C THR A 117 12.08 -27.30 9.15
N GLY A 118 11.06 -27.48 8.31
CA GLY A 118 10.88 -26.72 7.08
C GLY A 118 10.68 -25.23 7.36
N LEU A 119 9.82 -24.90 8.34
CA LEU A 119 9.58 -23.53 8.80
C LEU A 119 10.81 -22.89 9.45
N GLU A 120 11.51 -23.59 10.34
CA GLU A 120 12.75 -23.11 10.96
C GLU A 120 13.83 -22.80 9.89
N HIS A 121 13.95 -23.66 8.88
CA HIS A 121 14.84 -23.44 7.75
C HIS A 121 14.40 -22.23 6.92
N TYR A 122 13.09 -22.09 6.66
CA TYR A 122 12.52 -20.95 5.95
C TYR A 122 12.78 -19.62 6.67
N ILE A 123 12.57 -19.56 7.99
CA ILE A 123 12.87 -18.39 8.83
C ILE A 123 14.33 -17.97 8.69
N ARG A 124 15.27 -18.92 8.80
CA ARG A 124 16.71 -18.64 8.65
C ARG A 124 17.05 -18.07 7.27
N ARG A 125 16.42 -18.58 6.21
CA ARG A 125 16.67 -18.10 4.83
C ARG A 125 16.07 -16.72 4.59
N ILE A 126 14.90 -16.43 5.15
CA ILE A 126 14.30 -15.09 5.11
C ILE A 126 15.21 -14.09 5.83
N ASP A 127 15.69 -14.42 7.02
CA ASP A 127 16.52 -13.50 7.81
C ASP A 127 17.80 -13.10 7.05
N VAL A 128 18.49 -14.09 6.45
CA VAL A 128 19.67 -13.86 5.60
C VAL A 128 19.33 -13.02 4.36
N ALA A 129 18.20 -13.29 3.70
CA ALA A 129 17.77 -12.53 2.53
C ALA A 129 17.43 -11.08 2.88
N MET A 130 16.67 -10.87 3.95
CA MET A 130 16.31 -9.54 4.44
C MET A 130 17.54 -8.73 4.84
N LEU A 131 18.50 -9.34 5.54
CA LEU A 131 19.75 -8.67 5.90
C LEU A 131 20.57 -8.28 4.65
N SER A 132 20.59 -9.16 3.63
CA SER A 132 21.26 -8.88 2.36
C SER A 132 20.65 -7.68 1.62
N ILE A 133 19.33 -7.52 1.66
CA ILE A 133 18.62 -6.36 1.08
C ILE A 133 18.87 -5.11 1.92
N ALA A 134 18.68 -5.24 3.24
CA ALA A 134 18.67 -4.11 4.17
C ALA A 134 20.07 -3.55 4.49
N LYS A 135 21.12 -4.37 4.29
CA LYS A 135 22.55 -4.08 4.56
C LYS A 135 22.91 -3.82 6.03
N ASN A 136 21.94 -3.67 6.93
CA ASN A 136 22.13 -3.56 8.37
C ASN A 136 20.87 -4.03 9.14
N GLU A 137 21.04 -4.31 10.42
CA GLU A 137 20.00 -4.84 11.32
C GLU A 137 18.82 -3.87 11.50
N ALA A 138 19.06 -2.58 11.72
CA ALA A 138 17.97 -1.61 11.92
C ALA A 138 17.01 -1.53 10.72
N ARG A 139 17.56 -1.57 9.49
CA ARG A 139 16.75 -1.62 8.27
C ARG A 139 16.10 -2.99 8.05
N LYS A 140 16.75 -4.06 8.52
CA LYS A 140 16.19 -5.42 8.47
C LYS A 140 14.93 -5.50 9.32
N ASP A 141 14.94 -4.91 10.52
CA ASP A 141 13.78 -4.89 11.41
C ASP A 141 12.58 -4.15 10.78
N ILE A 142 12.84 -3.01 10.16
CA ILE A 142 11.81 -2.26 9.41
C ILE A 142 11.27 -3.12 8.26
N LEU A 143 12.15 -3.75 7.48
CA LEU A 143 11.75 -4.63 6.38
C LEU A 143 10.93 -5.83 6.88
N ASN A 144 11.29 -6.40 8.02
CA ASN A 144 10.61 -7.54 8.64
C ASN A 144 9.19 -7.19 9.10
N ILE A 145 8.98 -5.97 9.61
CA ILE A 145 7.63 -5.45 9.94
C ILE A 145 6.83 -5.22 8.65
N LEU A 146 7.42 -4.55 7.65
CA LEU A 146 6.76 -4.31 6.36
C LEU A 146 6.43 -5.61 5.60
N ALA A 147 7.17 -6.67 5.87
CA ALA A 147 7.02 -7.97 5.25
C ALA A 147 5.87 -8.81 5.82
N ALA A 148 5.44 -8.55 7.07
CA ALA A 148 4.47 -9.36 7.77
C ALA A 148 3.13 -9.55 7.00
N PRO A 149 2.56 -8.51 6.35
CA PRO A 149 1.32 -8.63 5.59
C PRO A 149 1.42 -9.55 4.36
N TYR A 150 2.63 -9.88 3.90
CA TYR A 150 2.83 -10.78 2.76
C TYR A 150 2.72 -12.26 3.14
N LEU A 151 2.82 -12.60 4.44
CA LEU A 151 2.84 -13.99 4.91
C LEU A 151 1.69 -14.85 4.34
N PRO A 152 0.41 -14.40 4.32
CA PRO A 152 -0.69 -15.15 3.71
C PRO A 152 -0.45 -15.58 2.27
N THR A 153 0.20 -14.72 1.49
CA THR A 153 0.53 -14.98 0.08
C THR A 153 1.70 -15.95 -0.03
N LEU A 154 2.69 -15.84 0.87
CA LEU A 154 3.87 -16.71 0.89
C LEU A 154 3.54 -18.15 1.24
N ILE A 155 2.55 -18.36 2.12
CA ILE A 155 2.07 -19.69 2.51
C ILE A 155 0.83 -20.13 1.70
N SER A 156 0.48 -19.42 0.61
CA SER A 156 -0.72 -19.74 -0.18
C SER A 156 -0.68 -21.12 -0.84
N THR A 157 0.52 -21.66 -1.09
CA THR A 157 0.73 -23.00 -1.64
C THR A 157 0.82 -24.09 -0.57
N ASP A 158 0.67 -23.73 0.71
CA ASP A 158 0.66 -24.69 1.82
C ASP A 158 -0.62 -25.54 1.78
N ASN A 159 -0.50 -26.82 2.16
CA ASN A 159 -1.62 -27.76 2.27
C ASN A 159 -2.39 -27.56 3.59
N TYR A 160 -2.71 -26.30 3.92
CA TYR A 160 -3.52 -25.86 5.06
C TYR A 160 -2.94 -26.01 6.48
N LEU A 161 -1.83 -26.73 6.70
CA LEU A 161 -1.27 -26.92 8.04
C LEU A 161 -0.68 -25.63 8.61
N ILE A 162 0.28 -25.02 7.90
CA ILE A 162 0.90 -23.76 8.33
C ILE A 162 -0.16 -22.66 8.34
N ARG A 163 -1.09 -22.70 7.37
CA ARG A 163 -2.16 -21.71 7.28
C ARG A 163 -3.09 -21.72 8.49
N SER A 164 -3.48 -22.88 9.01
CA SER A 164 -4.35 -22.95 10.18
C SER A 164 -3.68 -22.41 11.44
N TYR A 165 -2.38 -22.67 11.62
CA TYR A 165 -1.60 -22.09 12.72
C TYR A 165 -1.41 -20.59 12.56
N TYR A 166 -1.19 -20.11 11.34
CA TYR A 166 -1.16 -18.67 11.05
C TYR A 166 -2.47 -17.99 11.47
N ASP A 167 -3.62 -18.52 11.03
CA ASP A 167 -4.92 -17.94 11.34
C ASP A 167 -5.17 -17.94 12.86
N ARG A 168 -4.75 -19.00 13.58
CA ARG A 168 -4.80 -19.06 15.06
C ARG A 168 -3.94 -17.98 15.71
N CYS A 169 -2.68 -17.82 15.29
CA CYS A 169 -1.80 -16.76 15.83
C CYS A 169 -2.36 -15.36 15.57
N MET A 170 -2.98 -15.12 14.40
CA MET A 170 -3.61 -13.84 14.08
C MET A 170 -4.82 -13.52 14.94
N MET A 171 -5.56 -14.52 15.44
CA MET A 171 -6.67 -14.32 16.37
C MET A 171 -6.20 -13.99 17.79
N GLU A 172 -4.98 -14.42 18.16
CA GLU A 172 -4.39 -14.22 19.48
C GLU A 172 -3.51 -12.95 19.58
N LEU A 173 -3.16 -12.34 18.44
CA LEU A 173 -2.37 -11.11 18.36
C LEU A 173 -3.14 -9.91 18.92
N SER A 174 -2.54 -9.22 19.89
CA SER A 174 -3.11 -7.99 20.46
C SER A 174 -3.06 -6.83 19.46
N SER A 175 -4.06 -5.95 19.51
CA SER A 175 -4.16 -4.81 18.58
C SER A 175 -3.03 -3.76 18.73
N GLU A 176 -2.18 -3.87 19.73
CA GLU A 176 -1.15 -2.87 20.06
C GLU A 176 0.24 -3.21 19.51
N GLU A 177 0.51 -4.46 19.15
CA GLU A 177 1.79 -4.85 18.56
C GLU A 177 1.68 -4.93 17.03
N ARG A 178 2.60 -4.25 16.32
CA ARG A 178 2.79 -4.52 14.89
C ARG A 178 3.61 -5.82 14.75
N PRO A 179 2.99 -6.93 14.30
CA PRO A 179 3.72 -8.18 14.18
C PRO A 179 4.75 -8.09 13.05
N SER A 180 5.91 -8.71 13.24
CA SER A 180 6.92 -8.88 12.19
C SER A 180 6.80 -10.26 11.55
N LEU A 181 7.25 -10.40 10.31
CA LEU A 181 7.14 -11.66 9.57
C LEU A 181 7.78 -12.83 10.32
N THR A 182 9.01 -12.65 10.81
CA THR A 182 9.71 -13.70 11.55
C THR A 182 9.05 -13.99 12.90
N ASN A 183 8.49 -12.99 13.58
CA ASN A 183 7.79 -13.22 14.85
C ASN A 183 6.56 -14.11 14.64
N ILE A 184 5.74 -13.84 13.62
CA ILE A 184 4.57 -14.69 13.31
C ILE A 184 5.02 -16.13 12.98
N LEU A 185 6.07 -16.29 12.17
CA LEU A 185 6.59 -17.62 11.83
C LEU A 185 7.14 -18.36 13.06
N HIS A 186 7.82 -17.66 13.98
CA HIS A 186 8.27 -18.24 15.25
C HIS A 186 7.10 -18.64 16.15
N GLN A 187 6.04 -17.84 16.21
CA GLN A 187 4.82 -18.20 16.95
C GLN A 187 4.18 -19.45 16.37
N ILE A 188 4.07 -19.56 15.04
CA ILE A 188 3.57 -20.79 14.38
C ILE A 188 4.41 -22.00 14.78
N VAL A 189 5.74 -21.89 14.72
CA VAL A 189 6.65 -22.97 15.15
C VAL A 189 6.41 -23.36 16.61
N ASN A 190 6.23 -22.38 17.50
CA ASN A 190 5.96 -22.64 18.91
C ASN A 190 4.64 -23.39 19.12
N VAL A 191 3.56 -22.93 18.48
CA VAL A 191 2.24 -23.58 18.59
C VAL A 191 2.27 -24.98 18.00
N MET A 192 2.90 -25.17 16.83
CA MET A 192 3.10 -26.51 16.25
C MET A 192 3.91 -27.44 17.16
N THR A 193 4.90 -26.90 17.87
CA THR A 193 5.71 -27.68 18.82
C THR A 193 4.90 -28.10 20.03
N LEU A 194 4.02 -27.23 20.54
CA LEU A 194 3.11 -27.54 21.64
C LEU A 194 2.08 -28.61 21.25
N ASP A 195 1.65 -28.63 20.00
CA ASP A 195 0.71 -29.61 19.45
C ASP A 195 1.42 -30.91 18.98
N ASP A 196 2.64 -31.18 19.46
CA ASP A 196 3.44 -32.41 19.21
C ASP A 196 3.75 -32.71 17.73
N HIS A 197 3.72 -31.70 16.84
CA HIS A 197 4.10 -31.87 15.42
C HIS A 197 5.61 -32.00 15.19
N ARG A 198 6.43 -31.94 16.25
CA ARG A 198 7.87 -32.16 16.14
C ARG A 198 8.12 -33.65 16.02
N ALA A 199 8.55 -34.09 14.85
CA ALA A 199 9.06 -35.45 14.68
C ALA A 199 10.17 -35.69 15.71
N ARG A 200 10.01 -36.75 16.52
CA ARG A 200 11.02 -37.19 17.49
C ARG A 200 12.20 -37.85 16.78
#